data_AF-A0A9E3XHJ7-F1
#
_entry.id   AF-A0A9E3XHJ7-F1
#
_cell.length_a   1.000
_cell.length_b   1.000
_cell.length_c   1.000
_cell.angle_alpha   90.00
_cell.angle_beta   90.00
_cell.angle_gamma   90.00
#
_symmetry.space_group_name_H-M   'P 1'
#
loop_
_entity.id
_entity.type
_entity.pdbx_description
1 polymer ?
#
loop_
_entity_poly.entity_id
_entity_poly.type
_entity_poly.pdbx_seq_one_letter_code
_entity_poly.pdbx_strand_id
1 'polypeptide(L)'
;MPYRKLVVLVMMETALIALIGILIGNLLAGAINYYIVQHPIIFGGELADLYQQYGFLPRMESSLDSTIFLKNTLIILGVSILMSLYPVFKVYKLEPLKGIRYT
;
A
#
# COMPACT_ATOMS: atom_id res chain seq x y z
N MET A 1 -29.24 1.78 -20.38
CA MET A 1 -27.77 1.62 -20.53
C MET A 1 -27.42 0.15 -20.29
N PRO A 2 -26.64 -0.53 -21.16
CA PRO A 2 -26.41 -1.96 -20.99
C PRO A 2 -25.52 -2.19 -19.76
N TYR A 3 -26.09 -2.82 -18.73
CA TYR A 3 -25.51 -3.16 -17.42
C TYR A 3 -24.04 -3.61 -17.47
N ARG A 4 -23.64 -4.37 -18.50
CA ARG A 4 -22.24 -4.77 -18.75
C ARG A 4 -21.27 -3.59 -18.78
N LYS A 5 -21.67 -2.43 -19.30
CA LYS A 5 -20.82 -1.22 -19.33
C LYS A 5 -20.60 -0.64 -17.93
N LEU A 6 -21.63 -0.69 -17.07
CA LEU A 6 -21.52 -0.22 -15.68
C LEU A 6 -20.58 -1.13 -14.87
N VAL A 7 -20.71 -2.45 -15.06
CA VAL A 7 -19.83 -3.44 -14.43
C VAL A 7 -18.37 -3.23 -14.83
N VAL A 8 -18.10 -3.09 -16.12
CA VAL A 8 -16.74 -2.86 -16.63
C VAL A 8 -16.18 -1.52 -16.15
N LEU A 9 -17.01 -0.46 -16.09
CA LEU A 9 -16.60 0.85 -15.59
C LEU A 9 -16.14 0.77 -14.13
N VAL A 10 -16.96 0.20 -13.24
CA VAL A 10 -16.63 0.09 -11.81
C VAL A 10 -15.39 -0.78 -11.59
N MET A 11 -15.24 -1.88 -12.36
CA MET A 11 -14.03 -2.70 -12.29
C MET A 11 -12.78 -1.91 -12.73
N MET A 12 -12.86 -1.17 -13.83
CA MET A 12 -11.75 -0.33 -14.31
C MET A 12 -11.38 0.76 -13.31
N GLU A 13 -12.37 1.45 -12.74
CA GLU A 13 -12.14 2.48 -11.73
C GLU A 13 -11.42 1.91 -10.50
N THR A 14 -11.90 0.78 -9.98
CA THR A 14 -11.28 0.13 -8.81
C THR A 14 -9.85 -0.31 -9.11
N ALA A 15 -9.60 -0.86 -10.31
CA ALA A 15 -8.27 -1.26 -10.74
C ALA A 15 -7.31 -0.07 -10.90
N LEU A 16 -7.78 1.04 -11.47
CA LEU A 16 -7.00 2.27 -11.63
C LEU A 16 -6.62 2.88 -10.28
N ILE A 17 -7.58 2.97 -9.35
CA ILE A 17 -7.32 3.48 -7.99
C ILE A 17 -6.27 2.60 -7.28
N ALA A 18 -6.38 1.28 -7.39
CA ALA A 18 -5.41 0.36 -6.79
C ALA A 18 -4.00 0.54 -7.39
N LEU A 19 -3.89 0.62 -8.72
CA LEU A 19 -2.61 0.83 -9.40
C LEU A 19 -1.96 2.16 -9.01
N ILE A 20 -2.73 3.24 -9.02
CA ILE A 20 -2.24 4.58 -8.63
C ILE A 20 -1.78 4.56 -7.16
N GLY A 21 -2.56 3.93 -6.28
CA GLY A 21 -2.22 3.79 -4.87
C GLY A 21 -0.90 3.04 -4.64
N ILE A 22 -0.67 1.94 -5.36
CA ILE A 22 0.58 1.16 -5.27
C ILE A 22 1.78 1.98 -5.76
N LEU A 23 1.63 2.70 -6.87
CA LEU A 23 2.70 3.53 -7.44
C LEU A 23 3.08 4.69 -6.52
N ILE A 24 2.08 5.46 -6.06
CA ILE A 24 2.30 6.58 -5.16
C ILE A 24 2.84 6.10 -3.82
N GLY A 25 2.31 5.01 -3.28
CA GLY A 25 2.77 4.42 -2.02
C GLY A 25 4.24 4.00 -2.09
N ASN A 26 4.65 3.35 -3.18
CA ASN A 26 6.06 2.98 -3.39
C ASN A 26 6.97 4.20 -3.52
N LEU A 27 6.53 5.22 -4.28
CA LEU A 27 7.32 6.43 -4.48
C LEU A 27 7.52 7.19 -3.17
N LEU A 28 6.45 7.39 -2.40
CA LEU A 28 6.50 8.05 -1.10
C LEU A 28 7.32 7.26 -0.09
N ALA A 29 7.15 5.94 -0.03
CA ALA A 29 7.95 5.08 0.83
C ALA A 29 9.44 5.19 0.46
N GLY A 30 9.78 5.15 -0.83
CA GLY A 30 11.16 5.34 -1.31
C GLY A 30 11.74 6.69 -0.89
N ALA A 31 11.00 7.77 -1.09
CA ALA A 31 11.42 9.12 -0.73
C ALA A 31 11.65 9.27 0.79
N ILE A 32 10.74 8.75 1.62
CA ILE A 32 10.85 8.80 3.08
C ILE A 32 12.07 7.99 3.55
N ASN A 33 12.24 6.76 3.04
CA ASN A 33 13.38 5.93 3.40
C ASN A 33 14.71 6.59 3.00
N TYR A 34 14.75 7.20 1.81
CA TYR A 34 15.93 7.94 1.36
C TYR A 34 16.25 9.12 2.29
N TYR A 35 15.22 9.87 2.69
CA TYR A 35 15.38 10.97 3.64
C TYR A 35 15.95 10.49 4.98
N ILE A 36 15.43 9.40 5.54
CA ILE A 36 15.88 8.84 6.83
C ILE A 36 17.31 8.29 6.75
N VAL A 37 17.74 7.77 5.59
CA VAL A 37 19.15 7.37 5.39
C VAL A 37 20.09 8.58 5.42
N GLN A 38 19.70 9.69 4.80
CA GLN A 38 20.50 10.93 4.81
C GLN A 38 20.45 11.65 6.17
N HIS A 39 19.31 11.56 6.85
CA HIS A 39 19.06 12.15 8.17
C HIS A 39 18.65 11.07 9.17
N PRO A 40 19.61 10.24 9.63
CA PRO A 40 19.32 9.18 10.58
C PRO A 40 18.82 9.77 11.89
N ILE A 41 17.96 9.01 12.56
CA ILE A 41 17.44 9.40 13.87
C ILE A 41 18.53 9.11 14.90
N ILE A 42 19.15 10.17 15.42
CA ILE A 42 20.20 10.07 16.42
C ILE A 42 19.52 10.00 17.80
N PHE A 43 19.83 8.95 18.56
CA PHE A 43 19.41 8.86 19.95
C PHE A 43 20.35 9.71 20.81
N GLY A 44 19.79 10.54 21.69
CA GLY A 44 20.54 11.43 22.58
C GLY A 44 20.33 11.10 24.06
N GLY A 45 21.18 11.67 24.92
CA GLY A 45 21.09 11.55 26.38
C GLY A 45 21.32 10.13 26.88
N GLU A 46 20.65 9.78 27.98
CA GLU A 46 20.80 8.49 28.69
C GLU A 46 20.52 7.26 27.79
N LEU A 47 19.65 7.40 26.79
CA LEU A 47 19.38 6.37 25.79
C LEU A 47 20.58 6.09 24.86
N ALA A 48 21.36 7.11 24.52
CA ALA A 48 22.55 6.94 23.68
C ALA A 48 23.64 6.17 24.43
N ASP A 49 23.84 6.50 25.71
CA ASP A 49 24.82 5.87 26.59
C ASP A 49 24.49 4.38 26.82
N LEU A 50 23.21 4.06 27.01
CA LEU A 50 22.74 2.68 27.08
C LEU A 50 23.04 1.94 25.78
N TYR A 51 22.69 2.50 24.62
CA TYR A 51 22.96 1.86 23.33
C TYR A 51 24.45 1.58 23.13
N GLN A 52 25.30 2.53 23.49
CA GLN A 52 26.75 2.37 23.39
C GLN A 52 27.30 1.31 24.36
N GLN A 53 26.77 1.22 25.58
CA GLN A 53 27.13 0.17 26.55
C GLN A 53 26.79 -1.24 26.05
N TYR A 54 25.68 -1.39 25.31
CA TYR A 54 25.31 -2.65 24.65
C TYR A 54 26.02 -2.88 23.30
N GLY A 55 26.94 -1.99 22.91
CA GLY A 55 27.73 -2.11 21.68
C GLY A 55 27.00 -1.69 20.40
N PHE A 56 25.83 -1.03 20.52
CA PHE A 56 25.08 -0.49 19.40
C PHE A 56 25.48 0.96 19.09
N LEU A 57 25.41 1.32 17.82
CA LEU A 57 25.52 2.73 17.42
C LEU A 57 24.22 3.45 17.84
N PRO A 58 24.28 4.63 18.48
CA PRO A 58 23.10 5.40 18.88
C PRO A 58 22.47 6.15 17.69
N ARG A 59 22.35 5.47 16.54
CA ARG A 59 21.72 5.99 15.32
C ARG A 59 20.77 4.93 14.77
N MET A 60 19.57 5.35 14.41
CA MET A 60 18.62 4.53 13.68
C MET A 60 18.58 5.00 12.22
N GLU A 61 19.01 4.12 11.34
CA GLU A 61 18.93 4.30 9.90
C GLU A 61 17.83 3.44 9.32
N SER A 62 17.29 3.89 8.19
CA SER A 62 16.44 3.02 7.39
C SER A 62 17.27 2.19 6.40
N SER A 63 16.71 1.08 5.93
CA SER A 63 17.33 0.25 4.90
C SER A 63 16.69 0.54 3.53
N LEU A 64 17.54 0.87 2.55
CA LEU A 64 17.15 1.02 1.14
C LEU A 64 17.30 -0.29 0.34
N ASP A 65 17.37 -1.44 1.02
CA ASP A 65 17.46 -2.74 0.35
C ASP A 65 16.26 -2.96 -0.58
N SER A 66 16.55 -3.06 -1.88
CA SER A 66 15.57 -3.29 -2.94
C SER A 66 14.78 -4.58 -2.73
N THR A 67 15.35 -5.57 -2.04
CA THR A 67 14.70 -6.84 -1.71
C THR A 67 13.54 -6.63 -0.73
N ILE A 68 13.70 -5.73 0.25
CA ILE A 68 12.65 -5.39 1.22
C ILE A 68 11.53 -4.64 0.52
N PHE A 69 11.88 -3.71 -0.37
CA PHE A 69 10.91 -3.00 -1.22
C PHE A 69 10.11 -3.96 -2.10
N LEU A 70 10.78 -4.88 -2.79
CA LEU A 70 10.13 -5.84 -3.68
C LEU A 70 9.18 -6.76 -2.91
N LYS A 71 9.60 -7.27 -1.75
CA LYS A 71 8.75 -8.10 -0.88
C LYS A 71 7.50 -7.36 -0.42
N ASN A 72 7.65 -6.13 0.09
CA ASN A 72 6.52 -5.32 0.52
C ASN A 72 5.55 -5.03 -0.64
N THR A 73 6.08 -4.69 -1.82
CA THR A 73 5.25 -4.46 -3.01
C THR A 73 4.49 -5.71 -3.43
N LEU A 74 5.11 -6.88 -3.41
CA LEU A 74 4.43 -8.14 -3.72
C LEU A 74 3.32 -8.46 -2.70
N ILE A 75 3.56 -8.21 -1.41
CA ILE A 75 2.55 -8.41 -0.36
C ILE A 75 1.36 -7.47 -0.59
N ILE A 76 1.62 -6.17 -0.80
CA ILE A 76 0.55 -5.18 -1.04
C ILE A 76 -0.21 -5.51 -2.32
N LEU A 77 0.49 -5.88 -3.40
CA LEU A 77 -0.12 -6.30 -4.65
C LEU A 77 -1.06 -7.50 -4.43
N GLY A 78 -0.63 -8.49 -3.66
CA GLY A 78 -1.46 -9.64 -3.29
C GLY A 78 -2.72 -9.24 -2.51
N VAL A 79 -2.57 -8.36 -1.52
CA VAL A 79 -3.71 -7.83 -0.75
C VAL A 79 -4.65 -7.01 -1.63
N SER A 80 -4.13 -6.16 -2.51
CA SER A 80 -4.92 -5.37 -3.46
C SER A 80 -5.71 -6.26 -4.42
N ILE A 81 -5.11 -7.35 -4.92
CA ILE A 81 -5.81 -8.34 -5.74
C ILE A 81 -6.94 -8.96 -4.92
N LEU A 82 -6.66 -9.47 -3.72
CA LEU A 82 -7.69 -10.06 -2.84
C LEU A 82 -8.83 -9.08 -2.55
N MET A 83 -8.54 -7.81 -2.31
CA MET A 83 -9.57 -6.78 -2.10
C MET A 83 -10.36 -6.46 -3.36
N SER A 84 -9.73 -6.52 -4.54
CA SER A 84 -10.41 -6.33 -5.82
C SER A 84 -11.43 -7.44 -6.14
N LEU A 85 -11.30 -8.63 -5.53
CA LEU A 85 -12.29 -9.69 -5.66
C LEU A 85 -13.64 -9.31 -5.04
N TYR A 86 -13.68 -8.52 -3.96
CA TYR A 86 -14.93 -8.12 -3.30
C TYR A 86 -15.92 -7.38 -4.24
N PRO A 87 -15.54 -6.26 -4.91
CA PRO A 87 -16.43 -5.58 -5.84
C PRO A 87 -16.78 -6.47 -7.03
N VAL A 88 -15.87 -7.32 -7.51
CA VAL A 88 -16.16 -8.29 -8.58
C VAL A 88 -17.29 -9.25 -8.16
N PHE A 89 -17.19 -9.85 -6.97
CA PHE A 89 -18.24 -10.73 -6.45
C PHE A 89 -19.54 -10.00 -6.16
N LYS A 90 -19.48 -8.77 -5.63
CA LYS A 90 -20.66 -7.96 -5.32
C LYS A 90 -21.42 -7.55 -6.57
N VAL A 91 -20.69 -7.18 -7.63
CA VAL A 91 -21.27 -6.84 -8.92
C VAL A 91 -21.85 -8.08 -9.62
N TYR A 92 -21.17 -9.23 -9.52
CA TYR A 92 -21.68 -10.50 -10.04
C TYR A 92 -22.97 -10.97 -9.33
N LYS A 93 -23.09 -10.71 -8.01
CA LYS A 93 -24.25 -11.10 -7.20
C LYS A 93 -25.43 -10.11 -7.27
N LEU A 94 -25.25 -8.93 -7.85
CA LEU A 94 -26.35 -7.98 -8.09
C LEU A 94 -27.30 -8.54 -9.15
N GLU A 95 -28.39 -9.18 -8.71
CA GLU A 95 -29.50 -9.56 -9.57
C GLU A 95 -30.01 -8.32 -10.33
N PRO A 96 -30.05 -8.34 -11.68
CA PRO A 96 -30.37 -7.18 -12.53
C PRO A 96 -31.72 -6.50 -12.25
N LEU A 97 -32.62 -7.16 -11.51
CA LEU A 97 -34.03 -6.79 -11.37
C LEU A 97 -34.39 -6.05 -10.07
N LYS A 98 -33.54 -6.08 -9.03
CA LYS A 98 -33.85 -5.38 -7.75
C LYS A 98 -33.51 -3.89 -7.77
N GLY A 99 -32.60 -3.45 -8.63
CA GLY A 99 -32.18 -2.04 -8.71
C GLY A 99 -33.22 -1.10 -9.32
N ILE A 100 -34.11 -1.61 -10.17
CA ILE A 100 -35.17 -0.81 -10.83
C ILE A 100 -36.38 -0.59 -9.91
N ARG A 101 -36.53 -1.41 -8.85
CA ARG A 101 -37.73 -1.41 -8.01
C ARG A 101 -37.72 -0.34 -6.90
N TYR A 102 -36.67 0.47 -6.82
CA TYR A 102 -36.48 1.54 -5.83
C TYR A 102 -36.27 2.93 -6.48
N THR A 103 -36.68 3.12 -7.73
CA THR A 103 -36.83 4.44 -8.36
C THR A 103 -38.26 4.63 -8.79
#